data_AF-A0A200RB45-F1
#
_entry.id   AF-A0A200RB45-F1
#
_cell.length_a   1.000
_cell.length_b   1.000
_cell.length_c   1.000
_cell.angle_alpha   90.00
_cell.angle_beta   90.00
_cell.angle_gamma   90.00
#
_symmetry.space_group_name_H-M   'P 1'
#
loop_
_entity.id
_entity.type
_entity.pdbx_description
1 polymer ?
#
loop_
_entity_poly.entity_id
_entity_poly.type
_entity_poly.pdbx_seq_one_letter_code
_entity_poly.pdbx_strand_id
1 'polypeptide(L)'
;MDAMKDLKKMRKKNSRHFTTTLSFSASLPNDVRGVYADSICAVKYSNDPYKDLKLSILEMIRDVGVRSWEEMEELVYCYVVLNSSEIHGFIGDAFLSLF
;
A
#
# COMPACT_ATOMS: atom_id res chain seq x y z
N MET A 1 -23.00 18.52 -17.69
CA MET A 1 -21.83 17.76 -18.20
C MET A 1 -20.59 17.96 -17.31
N ASP A 2 -20.74 18.65 -16.17
CA ASP A 2 -19.63 19.16 -15.37
C ASP A 2 -19.19 18.21 -14.24
N ALA A 3 -20.12 17.48 -13.64
CA ALA A 3 -19.82 16.54 -12.54
C ALA A 3 -18.80 15.44 -12.93
N MET A 4 -18.86 14.93 -14.16
CA MET A 4 -17.91 13.91 -14.62
C MET A 4 -16.53 14.50 -14.99
N LYS A 5 -16.48 15.79 -15.38
CA LYS A 5 -15.20 16.53 -15.52
C LYS A 5 -14.58 16.79 -14.16
N ASP A 6 -15.39 17.15 -13.17
CA ASP A 6 -14.93 17.42 -11.81
C ASP A 6 -14.40 16.16 -11.12
N LEU A 7 -15.09 15.01 -11.27
CA LEU A 7 -14.57 13.73 -10.77
C LEU A 7 -13.25 13.35 -11.43
N LYS A 8 -13.13 13.50 -12.75
CA LYS A 8 -11.86 13.26 -13.47
C LYS A 8 -10.75 14.22 -13.01
N LYS A 9 -11.09 15.49 -12.74
CA LYS A 9 -10.17 16.51 -12.24
C LYS A 9 -9.74 16.23 -10.80
N MET A 10 -10.64 15.79 -9.92
CA MET A 10 -10.33 15.32 -8.57
C MET A 10 -9.44 14.08 -8.63
N ARG A 11 -9.76 13.09 -9.47
CA ARG A 11 -8.94 11.88 -9.65
C ARG A 11 -7.54 12.21 -10.19
N LYS A 12 -7.44 13.17 -11.12
CA LYS A 12 -6.17 13.66 -11.68
C LYS A 12 -5.38 14.51 -10.68
N LYS A 13 -6.05 15.31 -9.84
CA LYS A 13 -5.43 16.07 -8.74
C LYS A 13 -4.92 15.12 -7.65
N ASN A 14 -5.71 14.12 -7.28
CA ASN A 14 -5.34 13.07 -6.34
C ASN A 14 -4.16 12.26 -6.86
N SER A 15 -4.15 11.91 -8.15
CA SER A 15 -3.03 11.25 -8.82
C SER A 15 -1.74 12.10 -8.84
N ARG A 16 -1.83 13.41 -9.05
CA ARG A 16 -0.66 14.32 -9.00
C ARG A 16 -0.14 14.55 -7.57
N HIS A 17 -1.03 14.59 -6.59
CA HIS A 17 -0.63 14.69 -5.18
C HIS A 17 -0.01 13.37 -4.71
N PHE A 18 -0.59 12.24 -5.12
CA PHE A 18 -0.04 10.90 -4.91
C PHE A 18 1.39 10.78 -5.45
N THR A 19 1.69 11.28 -6.66
CA THR A 19 3.06 11.24 -7.21
C THR A 19 4.07 12.16 -6.50
N THR A 20 3.63 13.19 -5.78
CA THR A 20 4.54 14.11 -5.04
C THR A 20 4.81 13.64 -3.61
N THR A 21 3.99 12.74 -3.07
CA THR A 21 4.16 12.18 -1.73
C THR A 21 4.94 10.86 -1.71
N LEU A 22 5.35 10.34 -2.86
CA LEU A 22 6.02 9.05 -2.98
C LEU A 22 7.54 9.21 -3.12
N SER A 23 8.29 8.42 -2.36
CA SER A 23 9.73 8.23 -2.47
C SER A 23 10.02 6.75 -2.76
N PHE A 24 11.01 6.45 -3.59
CA PHE A 24 11.46 5.08 -3.87
C PHE A 24 12.77 4.77 -3.13
N SER A 25 12.93 5.34 -1.94
CA SER A 25 14.14 5.21 -1.11
C SER A 25 14.17 3.94 -0.25
N ALA A 26 13.10 3.13 -0.29
CA ALA A 26 13.03 1.87 0.45
C ALA A 26 13.31 0.70 -0.50
N SER A 27 13.82 -0.38 0.08
CA SER A 27 14.05 -1.65 -0.59
C SER A 27 13.43 -2.76 0.25
N LEU A 28 12.97 -3.82 -0.41
CA LEU A 28 12.50 -5.00 0.30
C LEU A 28 13.61 -5.62 1.15
N PRO A 29 13.27 -6.25 2.27
CA PRO A 29 14.19 -7.14 2.97
C PRO A 29 14.72 -8.25 2.04
N ASN A 30 16.00 -8.60 2.19
CA ASN A 30 16.66 -9.57 1.31
C ASN A 30 16.09 -11.00 1.42
N ASP A 31 15.35 -11.27 2.48
CA ASP A 31 14.74 -12.56 2.76
C ASP A 31 13.30 -12.67 2.27
N VAL A 32 12.76 -11.63 1.62
CA VAL A 32 11.42 -11.67 1.02
C VAL A 32 11.36 -12.68 -0.11
N ARG A 33 10.29 -13.48 -0.15
CA ARG A 33 10.12 -14.59 -1.10
C ARG A 33 8.86 -14.46 -1.95
N GLY A 34 8.77 -15.34 -2.95
CA GLY A 34 7.56 -15.53 -3.74
C GLY A 34 7.24 -14.35 -4.65
N VAL A 35 5.96 -14.03 -4.76
CA VAL A 35 5.42 -13.03 -5.70
C VAL A 35 5.91 -11.60 -5.43
N TYR A 36 6.53 -11.33 -4.27
CA TYR A 36 6.99 -9.99 -3.91
C TYR A 36 8.47 -9.74 -4.19
N ALA A 37 9.29 -10.76 -4.48
CA ALA A 37 10.74 -10.62 -4.58
C ALA A 37 11.20 -9.55 -5.59
N ASP A 38 10.44 -9.36 -6.67
CA ASP A 38 10.71 -8.36 -7.71
C ASP A 38 9.89 -7.06 -7.56
N SER A 39 9.22 -6.87 -6.42
CA SER A 39 8.40 -5.67 -6.17
C SER A 39 9.25 -4.46 -5.82
N ILE A 40 8.77 -3.28 -6.25
CA ILE A 40 9.40 -1.99 -5.93
C ILE A 40 8.73 -1.42 -4.69
N CYS A 41 9.53 -1.08 -3.67
CA CYS A 41 9.03 -0.39 -2.49
C CYS A 41 8.89 1.11 -2.73
N ALA A 42 7.73 1.65 -2.41
CA ALA A 42 7.49 3.08 -2.34
C ALA A 42 7.14 3.49 -0.91
N VAL A 43 7.77 4.54 -0.42
CA VAL A 43 7.44 5.23 0.82
C VAL A 43 6.46 6.34 0.50
N LYS A 44 5.37 6.43 1.26
CA LYS A 44 4.34 7.46 1.08
C LYS A 44 4.25 8.35 2.31
N TYR A 45 4.32 9.67 2.09
CA TYR A 45 3.86 10.61 3.10
C TYR A 45 2.33 10.61 3.17
N SER A 46 1.78 10.21 4.32
CA SER A 46 0.34 10.03 4.50
C SER A 46 -0.21 10.93 5.59
N ASN A 47 -1.37 11.53 5.33
CA ASN A 47 -2.18 12.24 6.34
C ASN A 47 -3.22 11.32 7.00
N ASP A 48 -3.45 10.12 6.43
CA ASP A 48 -4.42 9.12 6.88
C ASP A 48 -3.80 7.72 6.67
N PRO A 49 -2.89 7.29 7.56
CA PRO A 49 -2.13 6.05 7.39
C PRO A 49 -3.03 4.82 7.26
N TYR A 50 -4.11 4.75 8.04
CA TYR A 50 -5.08 3.65 7.98
C TYR A 50 -5.66 3.49 6.58
N LYS A 51 -6.21 4.57 6.01
CA LYS A 51 -6.86 4.52 4.70
C LYS A 51 -5.86 4.20 3.59
N ASP A 52 -4.67 4.78 3.67
CA ASP A 52 -3.63 4.57 2.68
C ASP A 52 -3.08 3.14 2.72
N LEU A 53 -2.85 2.58 3.91
CA LEU A 53 -2.46 1.18 4.09
C LEU A 53 -3.55 0.23 3.61
N LYS A 54 -4.81 0.47 3.97
CA LYS A 54 -5.94 -0.36 3.51
C LYS A 54 -6.01 -0.41 1.98
N LEU A 55 -5.85 0.74 1.33
CA LEU A 55 -5.83 0.80 -0.14
C LEU A 55 -4.63 0.05 -0.72
N SER A 56 -3.42 0.25 -0.18
CA SER A 56 -2.23 -0.42 -0.71
C SER A 56 -2.28 -1.94 -0.49
N ILE A 57 -2.82 -2.42 0.63
CA ILE A 57 -3.01 -3.86 0.89
C ILE A 57 -4.01 -4.45 -0.11
N LEU A 58 -5.14 -3.77 -0.36
CA LEU A 58 -6.12 -4.20 -1.36
C LEU A 58 -5.53 -4.28 -2.76
N GLU A 59 -4.70 -3.31 -3.14
CA GLU A 59 -3.99 -3.30 -4.41
C GLU A 59 -3.01 -4.48 -4.51
N MET A 60 -2.23 -4.77 -3.46
CA MET A 60 -1.34 -5.93 -3.44
C MET A 60 -2.11 -7.26 -3.56
N ILE A 61 -3.21 -7.42 -2.81
CA ILE A 61 -4.05 -8.62 -2.88
C ILE A 61 -4.62 -8.82 -4.28
N ARG A 62 -5.15 -7.76 -4.91
CA ARG A 62 -5.82 -7.85 -6.22
C ARG A 62 -4.84 -7.97 -7.37
N ASP A 63 -3.79 -7.15 -7.38
CA ASP A 63 -2.98 -6.89 -8.56
C ASP A 63 -1.67 -7.70 -8.57
N VAL A 64 -1.09 -7.98 -7.40
CA VAL A 64 0.08 -8.89 -7.27
C VAL A 64 -0.37 -10.34 -7.09
N GLY A 65 -1.60 -10.54 -6.59
CA GLY A 65 -2.28 -11.83 -6.63
C GLY A 65 -1.96 -12.71 -5.42
N VAL A 66 -2.37 -12.25 -4.24
CA VAL A 66 -2.27 -13.01 -2.98
C VAL A 66 -3.34 -14.09 -2.95
N ARG A 67 -2.93 -15.35 -2.96
CA ARG A 67 -3.78 -16.53 -3.14
C ARG A 67 -3.59 -17.59 -2.07
N SER A 68 -2.53 -17.52 -1.26
CA SER A 68 -2.29 -18.42 -0.13
C SER A 68 -2.08 -17.68 1.20
N TRP A 69 -2.11 -18.44 2.30
CA TRP A 69 -1.83 -17.88 3.63
C TRP A 69 -0.38 -17.43 3.74
N GLU A 70 0.56 -18.19 3.16
CA GLU A 70 1.99 -17.89 3.17
C GLU A 70 2.28 -16.58 2.43
N GLU A 71 1.62 -16.33 1.30
CA GLU A 71 1.74 -15.06 0.58
C GLU A 71 1.15 -13.89 1.36
N MET A 72 0.09 -14.13 2.16
CA MET A 72 -0.49 -13.11 3.02
C MET A 72 0.42 -12.81 4.22
N GLU A 73 1.01 -13.82 4.85
CA GLU A 73 1.98 -13.67 5.94
C GLU A 73 3.21 -12.89 5.48
N GLU A 74 3.75 -13.22 4.31
CA GLU A 74 4.87 -12.51 3.69
C GLU A 74 4.52 -11.04 3.38
N LEU A 75 3.28 -10.76 2.96
CA LEU A 75 2.81 -9.39 2.76
C LEU A 75 2.78 -8.61 4.07
N VAL A 76 2.24 -9.21 5.14
CA VAL A 76 2.21 -8.61 6.48
C VAL A 76 3.63 -8.34 6.97
N TYR A 77 4.54 -9.31 6.80
CA TYR A 77 5.95 -9.17 7.13
C TYR A 77 6.57 -7.94 6.45
N CYS A 78 6.36 -7.79 5.13
CA CYS A 78 6.84 -6.63 4.38
C CYS A 78 6.33 -5.32 4.97
N TYR A 79 5.02 -5.20 5.26
CA TYR A 79 4.46 -3.98 5.84
C TYR A 79 5.03 -3.68 7.22
N VAL A 80 5.21 -4.68 8.08
CA VAL A 80 5.75 -4.51 9.44
C VAL A 80 7.21 -4.07 9.39
N VAL A 81 8.04 -4.66 8.54
CA VAL A 81 9.48 -4.32 8.46
C VAL A 81 9.71 -2.97 7.79
N LEU A 82 8.93 -2.62 6.77
CA LEU A 82 9.10 -1.36 6.02
C LEU A 82 8.54 -0.13 6.74
N ASN A 83 7.78 -0.30 7.83
CA ASN A 83 7.16 0.80 8.56
C ASN A 83 7.62 0.85 10.01
N SER A 84 7.67 2.07 10.57
CA SER A 84 7.97 2.25 12.00
C SER A 84 6.90 1.60 12.88
N SER A 85 7.27 1.25 14.12
CA SER A 85 6.37 0.61 15.09
C SER A 85 5.12 1.43 15.41
N GLU A 86 5.21 2.76 15.28
CA GLU A 86 4.08 3.69 15.44
C GLU A 86 2.95 3.43 14.42
N ILE A 87 3.28 2.86 13.27
CA ILE A 87 2.34 2.56 12.18
C ILE A 87 1.72 1.17 12.32
N HIS A 88 2.30 0.28 13.11
CA HIS A 88 1.90 -1.14 13.17
C HIS A 88 0.45 -1.36 13.59
N GLY A 89 -0.08 -0.52 14.48
CA GLY A 89 -1.51 -0.56 14.84
C GLY A 89 -2.43 -0.38 13.62
N PHE A 90 -2.13 0.62 12.78
CA PHE A 90 -2.89 0.87 11.55
C PHE A 90 -2.76 -0.26 10.53
N ILE A 91 -1.59 -0.93 10.47
CA ILE A 91 -1.39 -2.10 9.61
C ILE A 91 -2.35 -3.20 10.03
N GLY A 92 -2.38 -3.55 11.33
CA GLY A 92 -3.29 -4.54 11.88
C GLY A 92 -4.75 -4.22 11.61
N ASP A 93 -5.17 -2.99 11.92
CA ASP A 93 -6.54 -2.53 11.67
C ASP A 93 -6.91 -2.58 10.19
N ALA A 94 -5.98 -2.22 9.30
CA ALA A 94 -6.21 -2.25 7.86
C ALA A 94 -6.45 -3.68 7.37
N PHE A 95 -5.60 -4.65 7.75
CA PHE A 95 -5.78 -6.07 7.42
C PHE A 95 -7.09 -6.65 7.99
N LEU A 96 -7.39 -6.38 9.26
CA LEU A 96 -8.61 -6.89 9.91
C LEU A 96 -9.88 -6.34 9.27
N SER A 97 -9.84 -5.11 8.75
CA SER A 97 -10.99 -4.48 8.10
C SER A 97 -11.29 -4.95 6.66
N LEU A 98 -10.53 -5.94 6.16
CA LEU A 98 -10.77 -6.59 4.87
C LEU A 98 -11.79 -7.73 4.98
N PHE A 99 -12.15 -8.11 6.21
CA PHE A 99 -13.15 -9.12 6.56
C PHE A 99 -14.30 -8.48 7.34
#